data_AF-A0A969EXF5-F1
#
_entry.id   AF-A0A969EXF5-F1
#
_cell.length_a   1.000
_cell.length_b   1.000
_cell.length_c   1.000
_cell.angle_alpha   90.00
_cell.angle_beta   90.00
_cell.angle_gamma   90.00
#
_symmetry.space_group_name_H-M   'P 1'
#
loop_
_entity.id
_entity.type
_entity.pdbx_description
1 polymer ?
#
loop_
_entity_poly.entity_id
_entity_poly.type
_entity_poly.pdbx_seq_one_letter_code
_entity_poly.pdbx_strand_id
1 'polypeptide(L)'
;MTNTTVWRSPDERIRTIEPEDWQQYRDLRLRALQDSPDAFGSTYADAKLLSDEQWQARVSNLSNTRDLPLFADTRVHAWDWRGDALKTPTLTPHT
;
A
#
# COMPACT_ATOMS: atom_id res chain seq x y z
N MET A 1 23.68 23.70 18.71
CA MET A 1 22.76 23.29 17.64
C MET A 1 23.08 21.84 17.29
N THR A 2 22.44 20.86 17.93
CA THR A 2 22.61 19.43 17.59
C THR A 2 21.47 19.02 16.69
N ASN A 3 21.76 18.84 15.40
CA ASN A 3 20.80 18.42 14.39
C ASN A 3 20.53 16.91 14.56
N THR A 4 19.39 16.58 15.18
CA THR A 4 18.94 15.20 15.34
C THR A 4 18.50 14.65 13.99
N THR A 5 19.38 13.91 13.32
CA THR A 5 19.04 13.18 12.09
C THR A 5 18.26 11.93 12.45
N VAL A 6 16.94 11.98 12.35
CA VAL A 6 16.04 10.81 12.45
C VAL A 6 16.07 10.07 11.11
N TRP A 7 16.50 8.81 11.11
CA TRP A 7 16.44 7.95 9.94
C TRP A 7 15.09 7.25 9.91
N ARG A 8 14.25 7.61 8.94
CA ARG A 8 12.92 7.01 8.75
C ARG A 8 13.08 5.77 7.87
N SER A 9 13.24 4.60 8.50
CA SER A 9 13.18 3.32 7.78
C SER A 9 11.71 2.94 7.58
N PRO A 10 11.21 2.83 6.34
CA PRO A 10 9.90 2.26 6.09
C PRO A 10 9.89 0.79 6.52
N ASP A 11 8.98 0.41 7.43
CA ASP A 11 8.62 -0.99 7.62
C ASP A 11 7.74 -1.38 6.44
N GLU A 12 8.31 -2.09 5.48
CA GLU A 12 7.60 -2.58 4.30
C GLU A 12 6.98 -3.94 4.62
N ARG A 13 5.66 -3.97 4.78
CA ARG A 13 4.91 -5.20 5.03
C ARG A 13 4.23 -5.64 3.75
N ILE A 14 4.61 -6.81 3.26
CA ILE A 14 3.93 -7.45 2.13
C ILE A 14 2.81 -8.33 2.67
N ARG A 15 1.57 -8.10 2.25
CA ARG A 15 0.40 -8.92 2.59
C ARG A 15 -0.42 -9.27 1.35
N THR A 16 -1.14 -10.40 1.43
CA THR A 16 -2.11 -10.78 0.41
C THR A 16 -3.31 -9.82 0.43
N ILE A 17 -3.91 -9.60 -0.74
CA ILE A 17 -5.15 -8.82 -0.87
C ILE A 17 -6.32 -9.61 -0.29
N GLU A 18 -7.12 -9.00 0.58
CA GLU A 18 -8.38 -9.58 1.07
C GLU A 18 -9.56 -9.16 0.18
N PRO A 19 -10.67 -9.91 0.16
CA PRO A 19 -11.85 -9.56 -0.65
C PRO A 19 -12.38 -8.15 -0.40
N GLU A 20 -12.24 -7.66 0.82
CA GLU A 20 -12.64 -6.32 1.26
C GLU A 20 -11.81 -5.21 0.62
N ASP A 21 -10.56 -5.50 0.22
CA ASP A 21 -9.64 -4.55 -0.40
C ASP A 21 -9.86 -4.38 -1.92
N TRP A 22 -10.98 -4.88 -2.46
CA TRP A 22 -11.27 -4.85 -3.89
C TRP A 22 -11.25 -3.45 -4.50
N GLN A 23 -11.60 -2.42 -3.73
CA GLN A 23 -11.56 -1.03 -4.18
C GLN A 23 -10.13 -0.55 -4.42
N GLN A 24 -9.22 -0.86 -3.48
CA GLN A 24 -7.80 -0.51 -3.60
C GLN A 24 -7.17 -1.25 -4.78
N TYR A 25 -7.52 -2.53 -4.96
CA TYR A 25 -7.06 -3.33 -6.09
C TYR A 25 -7.55 -2.77 -7.43
N ARG A 26 -8.84 -2.42 -7.54
CA ARG A 26 -9.43 -1.80 -8.74
C ARG A 26 -8.67 -0.54 -9.12
N ASP A 27 -8.45 0.35 -8.16
CA ASP A 27 -7.83 1.64 -8.41
C ASP A 27 -6.37 1.50 -8.88
N LEU A 28 -5.61 0.62 -8.22
CA LEU A 28 -4.23 0.29 -8.60
C LEU A 28 -4.18 -0.36 -9.98
N ARG A 29 -5.08 -1.31 -10.27
CA ARG A 29 -5.16 -1.99 -11.56
C ARG A 29 -5.49 -1.01 -12.67
N LEU A 30 -6.44 -0.11 -12.46
CA LEU A 30 -6.80 0.92 -13.45
C LEU A 30 -5.64 1.87 -13.73
N ARG A 31 -4.90 2.29 -12.70
CA ARG A 31 -3.68 3.11 -12.86
C ARG A 31 -2.59 2.36 -13.64
N ALA A 32 -2.34 1.10 -13.30
CA ALA A 32 -1.34 0.28 -13.99
C ALA A 32 -1.70 0.06 -15.47
N LEU A 33 -3.00 -0.13 -15.78
CA LEU A 33 -3.49 -0.26 -17.15
C LEU A 33 -3.41 1.03 -17.96
N GLN A 34 -3.43 2.20 -17.31
CA GLN A 34 -3.20 3.48 -17.98
C GLN A 34 -1.72 3.72 -18.24
N ASP A 35 -0.87 3.39 -17.26
CA ASP A 35 0.57 3.61 -17.32
C ASP A 35 1.23 2.69 -18.36
N SER A 36 0.91 1.40 -18.31
CA SER A 36 1.56 0.36 -19.10
C SER A 36 0.56 -0.62 -19.68
N PRO A 37 -0.29 -0.21 -20.64
CA PRO A 37 -1.35 -1.06 -21.20
C PRO A 37 -0.82 -2.34 -21.87
N ASP A 38 0.38 -2.30 -22.47
CA ASP A 38 0.99 -3.45 -23.18
C ASP A 38 1.48 -4.55 -22.21
N ALA A 39 1.75 -4.19 -20.95
CA ALA A 39 2.20 -5.13 -19.92
C ALA A 39 1.07 -6.02 -19.39
N PHE A 40 -0.18 -5.75 -19.77
CA PHE A 40 -1.36 -6.47 -19.29
C PHE A 40 -2.20 -6.97 -20.46
N GLY A 41 -2.76 -8.19 -20.33
CA GLY A 41 -3.71 -8.74 -21.32
C GLY A 41 -5.10 -8.09 -21.29
N SER A 42 -5.25 -6.89 -20.71
CA SER A 42 -6.52 -6.16 -20.63
C SER A 42 -6.26 -4.67 -20.86
N THR A 43 -7.26 -3.91 -21.31
CA THR A 43 -7.13 -2.46 -21.51
C THR A 43 -7.83 -1.68 -20.40
N TYR A 44 -7.41 -0.44 -20.18
CA TYR A 44 -8.08 0.46 -19.23
C TYR A 44 -9.57 0.65 -19.58
N ALA A 45 -9.91 0.77 -20.87
CA ALA A 45 -11.28 0.97 -21.33
C ALA A 45 -12.20 -0.19 -20.94
N ASP A 46 -11.72 -1.43 -21.12
CA ASP A 46 -12.44 -2.64 -20.73
C ASP A 46 -12.58 -2.76 -19.21
N ALA A 47 -11.48 -2.55 -18.49
CA ALA A 47 -11.48 -2.65 -17.02
C ALA A 47 -12.36 -1.58 -16.35
N LYS A 48 -12.50 -0.39 -16.94
CA LYS A 48 -13.34 0.68 -16.40
C LYS A 48 -14.84 0.37 -16.47
N LEU A 49 -15.25 -0.48 -17.41
CA LEU A 49 -16.65 -0.88 -17.59
C LEU A 49 -17.10 -1.96 -16.59
N LEU A 50 -16.17 -2.60 -15.89
CA LEU A 50 -16.47 -3.64 -14.92
C LEU A 50 -17.22 -3.06 -13.71
N SER A 51 -18.33 -3.70 -13.34
CA SER A 51 -19.12 -3.35 -12.16
C SER A 51 -18.38 -3.68 -10.86
N ASP A 52 -18.77 -3.06 -9.77
CA ASP A 52 -18.20 -3.32 -8.44
C ASP A 52 -18.34 -4.80 -8.02
N GLU A 53 -19.45 -5.46 -8.34
CA GLU A 53 -19.65 -6.90 -8.11
C GLU A 53 -18.66 -7.76 -8.91
N GLN A 54 -18.32 -7.36 -10.14
CA GLN A 54 -17.34 -8.07 -10.97
C GLN A 54 -15.93 -7.89 -10.40
N TRP A 55 -15.61 -6.72 -9.84
CA TRP A 55 -14.36 -6.49 -9.13
C TRP A 55 -14.25 -7.33 -7.85
N GLN A 56 -15.32 -7.39 -7.05
CA GLN A 56 -15.38 -8.24 -5.86
C GLN A 56 -15.25 -9.73 -6.19
N ALA A 57 -15.93 -10.20 -7.24
CA ALA A 57 -15.84 -11.57 -7.71
C ALA A 57 -14.43 -11.90 -8.21
N ARG A 58 -13.75 -10.96 -8.89
CA ARG A 58 -12.35 -11.11 -9.28
C ARG A 58 -11.45 -11.28 -8.07
N VAL A 59 -11.47 -10.34 -7.11
CA VAL A 59 -10.60 -10.42 -5.93
C VAL A 59 -10.85 -11.67 -5.10
N SER A 60 -12.12 -12.08 -4.95
CA SER A 60 -12.49 -13.33 -4.28
C SER A 60 -11.96 -14.60 -4.98
N ASN A 61 -11.68 -14.53 -6.28
CA ASN A 61 -11.18 -15.66 -7.07
C ASN A 61 -9.64 -15.63 -7.24
N LEU A 62 -8.99 -14.48 -6.99
CA LEU A 62 -7.53 -14.33 -7.06
C LEU A 62 -6.80 -15.16 -6.00
N SER A 63 -7.41 -15.41 -4.85
CA SER A 63 -6.91 -16.34 -3.84
C SER A 63 -6.72 -17.77 -4.35
N ASN A 64 -7.34 -18.12 -5.49
CA ASN A 64 -7.26 -19.44 -6.13
C ASN A 64 -6.46 -19.44 -7.44
N THR A 65 -5.89 -18.31 -7.86
CA THR A 65 -5.19 -18.13 -9.14
C THR A 65 -3.69 -17.90 -8.94
N ARG A 66 -2.86 -18.27 -9.93
CA ARG A 66 -1.38 -18.10 -9.88
C ARG A 66 -0.95 -16.63 -9.81
N ASP A 67 -1.78 -15.71 -10.28
CA ASP A 67 -1.62 -14.27 -10.15
C ASP A 67 -2.10 -13.83 -8.76
N LEU A 68 -1.25 -13.98 -7.75
CA LEU A 68 -1.51 -13.53 -6.37
C LEU A 68 -1.07 -12.07 -6.23
N PRO A 69 -1.97 -11.08 -6.33
CA PRO A 69 -1.58 -9.71 -6.07
C PRO A 69 -1.20 -9.55 -4.59
N LEU A 70 -0.14 -8.79 -4.33
CA LEU A 70 0.37 -8.49 -3.01
C LEU A 70 0.30 -6.98 -2.79
N PHE A 71 -0.14 -6.55 -1.61
CA PHE A 71 0.01 -5.17 -1.17
C PHE A 71 1.27 -5.01 -0.35
N ALA A 72 2.07 -4.02 -0.72
CA ALA A 72 3.11 -3.48 0.14
C ALA A 72 2.51 -2.32 0.95
N ASP A 73 2.32 -2.53 2.25
CA ASP A 73 2.00 -1.49 3.23
C ASP A 73 3.32 -0.92 3.76
N THR A 74 3.49 0.41 3.68
CA THR A 74 4.66 1.08 4.23
C THR A 74 4.26 1.80 5.51
N ARG A 75 4.73 1.30 6.66
CA ARG A 75 4.58 2.02 7.93
C ARG A 75 5.82 2.81 8.25
N VAL A 76 5.62 4.09 8.50
CA VAL A 76 6.69 4.99 8.91
C VAL A 76 6.89 4.90 10.42
N HIS A 77 7.85 4.08 10.83
CA HIS A 77 8.30 4.03 12.21
C HIS A 77 9.54 4.91 12.36
N ALA A 78 9.49 5.88 13.27
CA ALA A 78 10.67 6.68 13.62
C ALA A 78 11.56 5.86 14.57
N TRP A 79 12.68 5.37 14.05
CA TRP A 79 13.72 4.72 14.85
C TRP A 79 14.90 5.67 15.00
N ASP A 80 15.43 5.79 16.23
CA ASP A 80 16.76 6.36 16.49
C ASP A 80 17.75 5.21 16.68
N TRP A 81 18.94 5.32 16.07
CA TRP A 81 19.94 4.26 16.05
C TRP A 81 20.52 3.91 17.44
N ARG A 82 20.22 4.69 18.49
CA ARG A 82 20.60 4.37 19.88
C ARG A 82 19.63 3.42 20.59
N GLY A 83 18.52 3.01 19.96
CA GLY A 83 17.59 2.01 20.50
C GLY A 83 16.60 2.54 21.55
N ASP A 84 16.47 3.86 21.70
CA ASP A 84 15.47 4.46 22.58
C ASP A 84 14.21 4.78 21.75
N ALA A 85 13.12 4.04 21.96
CA ALA A 85 11.82 4.39 21.40
C ALA A 85 11.46 5.78 21.92
N LEU A 86 11.45 6.79 21.04
CA LEU A 86 11.23 8.19 21.39
C LEU A 86 10.00 8.30 22.30
N LYS A 87 10.24 8.46 23.61
CA LYS A 87 9.24 9.06 24.51
C LYS A 87 8.92 10.40 23.90
N THR A 88 7.64 10.63 23.60
CA THR A 88 7.12 11.91 23.14
C THR A 88 7.73 13.03 23.99
N PRO A 89 8.34 14.07 23.39
CA PRO A 89 8.84 15.16 24.18
C PRO A 89 7.63 15.85 24.83
N THR A 90 7.45 15.64 26.14
CA THR A 90 6.55 16.45 26.95
C THR A 90 7.11 17.86 26.90
N LEU A 91 6.52 18.72 26.06
CA LEU A 91 6.82 20.14 26.01
C LEU A 91 6.52 20.74 27.38
N THR A 92 7.56 20.96 28.20
CA THR A 92 7.45 21.83 29.35
C THR A 92 7.59 23.27 28.87
N PRO A 93 6.59 24.14 29.10
CA PRO A 93 6.74 25.56 28.84
C PRO A 93 7.76 26.12 29.85
N HIS A 94 8.81 26.77 29.36
CA HIS A 94 9.70 27.57 30.18
C HIS A 94 9.14 28.99 30.24
N THR A 95 8.96 29.50 31.46
CA THR A 95 8.58 30.88 31.78
C THR A 95 9.71 31.84 31.50
#